data_AF-A0A9X1MFF6-F1
#
_entry.id   AF-A0A9X1MFF6-F1
#
_cell.length_a   1.000
_cell.length_b   1.000
_cell.length_c   1.000
_cell.angle_alpha   90.00
_cell.angle_beta   90.00
_cell.angle_gamma   90.00
#
_symmetry.space_group_name_H-M   'P 1'
#
loop_
_entity.id
_entity.type
_entity.pdbx_description
1 polymer ?
#
loop_
_entity_poly.entity_id
_entity_poly.type
_entity_poly.pdbx_seq_one_letter_code
_entity_poly.pdbx_strand_id
1 'polypeptide(L)'
;MTLFDPSDTPVHSSAAPARRTLIVEADGGSRGNPGHAGYGALVRDPDTGEILMEKAEYLGIVSNNVAEYSGLIAALELAHEVDPEAWILAKMDSKLVVEQMSGRWKIKHEDMQRLAAKARATVDPRRVKYQWIPREINKDADRLSNEAMDAGIAGVPWKQRESTRTATPAGSPTAVESEGSSAKEAASAADSAPTGRIHHTEIWVRDLPRAEESLGWLLERLGFVLRDRWATGARWQGAAGYIVIEAGPDVLPADHERRRPGVNHLAFGAGSPADVDLLARRAASHGWSLLFGDKHPHAGGADHYAAYLENADGFEVELVADLP
;
A
#
# COMPACT_ATOMS: atom_id res chain seq x y z
N MET A 1 64.75 -39.79 -32.31
CA MET A 1 63.40 -39.94 -32.88
C MET A 1 62.51 -40.39 -31.73
N THR A 2 62.09 -39.45 -30.86
CA THR A 2 60.81 -38.70 -30.89
C THR A 2 59.63 -39.62 -30.55
N LEU A 3 58.72 -39.34 -29.62
CA LEU A 3 58.36 -38.18 -28.81
C LEU A 3 57.50 -38.75 -27.67
N PHE A 4 57.79 -38.39 -26.41
CA PHE A 4 56.77 -38.45 -25.35
C PHE A 4 55.90 -37.21 -25.57
N ASP A 5 54.63 -37.39 -25.91
CA ASP A 5 53.64 -36.32 -25.96
C ASP A 5 52.73 -36.44 -24.72
N PRO A 6 52.86 -35.56 -23.72
CA PRO A 6 51.96 -35.51 -22.59
C PRO A 6 50.87 -34.49 -22.89
N SER A 7 49.86 -34.88 -23.66
CA SER A 7 48.67 -34.07 -23.90
C SER A 7 47.41 -34.82 -23.50
N ASP A 8 47.32 -35.18 -22.22
CA ASP A 8 46.03 -35.43 -21.58
C ASP A 8 45.67 -34.17 -20.77
N THR A 9 45.27 -33.14 -21.51
CA THR A 9 44.64 -31.95 -20.92
C THR A 9 43.28 -32.38 -20.36
N PRO A 10 43.00 -32.25 -19.05
CA PRO A 10 41.65 -32.44 -18.56
C PRO A 10 40.77 -31.41 -19.26
N VAL A 11 39.73 -31.91 -19.92
CA VAL A 11 38.68 -31.10 -20.52
C VAL A 11 38.20 -30.14 -19.43
N HIS A 12 38.51 -28.85 -19.56
CA HIS A 12 37.97 -27.83 -18.69
C HIS A 12 36.46 -27.90 -18.84
N SER A 13 35.81 -28.57 -17.89
CA SER A 13 34.41 -28.37 -17.58
C SER A 13 34.29 -26.88 -17.29
N SER A 14 33.84 -26.13 -18.29
CA SER A 14 33.37 -24.78 -18.12
C SER A 14 32.23 -24.87 -17.12
N ALA A 15 32.55 -24.67 -15.84
CA ALA A 15 31.56 -24.40 -14.83
C ALA A 15 30.66 -23.31 -15.40
N ALA A 16 29.39 -23.62 -15.60
CA ALA A 16 28.42 -22.61 -16.01
C ALA A 16 28.62 -21.41 -15.08
N PRO A 17 28.70 -20.17 -15.61
CA PRO A 17 28.85 -19.01 -14.76
C PRO A 17 27.78 -19.08 -13.67
N ALA A 18 28.19 -18.89 -12.41
CA ALA A 18 27.27 -18.88 -11.28
C ALA A 18 26.13 -17.93 -11.64
N ARG A 19 24.92 -18.48 -11.81
CA ARG A 19 23.78 -17.72 -12.31
C ARG A 19 23.54 -16.54 -11.37
N ARG A 20 23.55 -15.32 -11.93
CA ARG A 20 23.31 -14.08 -11.18
C ARG A 20 21.97 -14.18 -10.49
N THR A 21 21.88 -13.63 -9.27
CA THR A 21 20.59 -13.46 -8.58
C THR A 21 20.17 -12.00 -8.71
N LEU A 22 18.89 -11.76 -8.98
CA LEU A 22 18.27 -10.45 -8.96
C LEU A 22 17.21 -10.43 -7.85
N ILE A 23 17.11 -9.32 -7.13
CA ILE A 23 15.99 -9.06 -6.23
C ILE A 23 14.98 -8.24 -7.02
N VAL A 24 13.72 -8.65 -6.98
CA VAL A 24 12.64 -7.80 -7.47
C VAL A 24 11.73 -7.41 -6.34
N GLU A 25 11.34 -6.15 -6.30
CA GLU A 25 10.40 -5.59 -5.32
C GLU A 25 9.20 -5.04 -6.10
N ALA A 26 8.00 -5.37 -5.63
CA ALA A 26 6.76 -4.91 -6.25
C ALA A 26 5.72 -4.59 -5.19
N ASP A 27 4.88 -3.61 -5.50
CA ASP A 27 3.68 -3.25 -4.75
C ASP A 27 2.59 -2.83 -5.74
N GLY A 28 1.34 -3.11 -5.40
CA GLY A 28 0.18 -2.66 -6.14
C GLY A 28 -0.88 -2.11 -5.20
N GLY A 29 -1.36 -0.91 -5.51
CA GLY A 29 -2.35 -0.21 -4.70
C GLY A 29 -3.62 0.07 -5.46
N SER A 30 -4.73 0.19 -4.74
CA SER A 30 -5.99 0.70 -5.26
C SER A 30 -6.67 1.62 -4.24
N ARG A 31 -6.99 2.85 -4.64
CA ARG A 31 -7.73 3.86 -3.85
C ARG A 31 -9.22 3.58 -3.96
N GLY A 32 -9.71 2.66 -3.13
CA GLY A 32 -11.01 1.99 -3.26
C GLY A 32 -10.85 0.58 -3.83
N ASN A 33 -11.84 -0.33 -3.68
CA ASN A 33 -11.71 -1.71 -4.17
C ASN A 33 -13.02 -2.23 -4.82
N PRO A 34 -13.21 -2.04 -6.14
CA PRO A 34 -12.27 -1.46 -7.11
C PRO A 34 -12.15 0.07 -7.00
N GLY A 35 -11.02 0.63 -7.43
CA GLY A 35 -10.74 2.06 -7.37
C GLY A 35 -9.54 2.44 -8.25
N HIS A 36 -9.13 3.72 -8.21
CA HIS A 36 -7.94 4.18 -8.93
C HIS A 36 -6.72 3.40 -8.46
N ALA A 37 -6.13 2.65 -9.37
CA ALA A 37 -5.11 1.68 -9.02
C ALA A 37 -3.86 1.85 -9.87
N GLY A 38 -2.73 1.47 -9.30
CA GLY A 38 -1.44 1.51 -9.95
C GLY A 38 -0.51 0.49 -9.31
N TYR A 39 0.64 0.28 -9.95
CA TYR A 39 1.69 -0.56 -9.40
C TYR A 39 3.04 0.13 -9.49
N GLY A 40 3.93 -0.30 -8.60
CA GLY A 40 5.36 -0.01 -8.64
C GLY A 40 6.14 -1.31 -8.67
N ALA A 41 7.15 -1.38 -9.52
CA ALA A 41 8.00 -2.55 -9.71
C ALA A 41 9.45 -2.10 -9.91
N LEU A 42 10.41 -2.82 -9.33
CA LEU A 42 11.83 -2.55 -9.50
C LEU A 42 12.68 -3.82 -9.44
N VAL A 43 13.87 -3.72 -10.02
CA VAL A 43 14.92 -4.74 -9.98
C VAL A 43 16.12 -4.16 -9.25
N ARG A 44 16.63 -4.89 -8.26
CA ARG A 44 17.77 -4.50 -7.44
C ARG A 44 18.89 -5.53 -7.55
N ASP A 45 20.12 -5.04 -7.65
CA ASP A 45 21.31 -5.88 -7.51
C ASP A 45 21.46 -6.30 -6.04
N PRO A 46 21.57 -7.60 -5.74
CA PRO A 46 21.60 -8.08 -4.35
C PRO A 46 22.88 -7.73 -3.60
N ASP A 47 23.99 -7.50 -4.30
CA ASP A 47 25.30 -7.28 -3.68
C ASP A 47 25.50 -5.80 -3.35
N THR A 48 25.07 -4.91 -4.25
CA THR A 48 25.23 -3.46 -4.11
C THR A 48 24.00 -2.76 -3.54
N GLY A 49 22.82 -3.37 -3.68
CA GLY A 49 21.55 -2.72 -3.38
C GLY A 49 21.13 -1.67 -4.41
N GLU A 50 21.81 -1.54 -5.55
CA GLU A 50 21.47 -0.58 -6.60
C GLU A 50 20.17 -0.97 -7.32
N ILE A 51 19.28 -0.01 -7.56
CA ILE A 51 18.10 -0.19 -8.42
C ILE A 51 18.57 -0.16 -9.88
N LEU A 52 18.52 -1.32 -10.54
CA LEU A 52 18.94 -1.49 -11.92
C LEU A 52 17.87 -0.99 -12.90
N MET A 53 16.60 -1.26 -12.59
CA MET A 53 15.44 -0.82 -13.36
C MET A 53 14.26 -0.58 -12.43
N GLU A 54 13.39 0.36 -12.79
CA GLU A 54 12.11 0.60 -12.13
C GLU A 54 11.04 0.91 -13.17
N LYS A 55 9.78 0.58 -12.84
CA LYS A 55 8.61 0.86 -13.65
C LYS A 55 7.42 1.10 -12.74
N ALA A 56 6.60 2.08 -13.09
CA ALA A 56 5.33 2.32 -12.44
C ALA A 56 4.26 2.62 -13.49
N GLU A 57 3.04 2.17 -13.26
CA GLU A 57 1.95 2.35 -14.23
C GLU A 57 0.59 2.47 -13.54
N TYR A 58 -0.23 3.36 -14.06
CA TYR A 58 -1.62 3.53 -13.66
C TYR A 58 -2.52 2.54 -14.42
N LEU A 59 -3.32 1.77 -13.70
CA LEU A 59 -4.14 0.69 -14.22
C LEU A 59 -5.61 1.07 -14.44
N GLY A 60 -6.00 2.32 -14.17
CA GLY A 60 -7.41 2.70 -14.19
C GLY A 60 -8.15 2.26 -12.93
N ILE A 61 -9.42 1.88 -13.09
CA ILE A 61 -10.27 1.39 -12.00
C ILE A 61 -10.20 -0.14 -11.94
N VAL A 62 -9.39 -0.68 -11.03
CA VAL A 62 -9.27 -2.13 -10.80
C VAL A 62 -9.23 -2.45 -9.30
N SER A 63 -9.22 -3.74 -8.94
CA SER A 63 -9.11 -4.16 -7.54
C SER A 63 -7.67 -4.12 -7.04
N ASN A 64 -7.47 -4.05 -5.73
CA ASN A 64 -6.14 -4.10 -5.12
C ASN A 64 -5.37 -5.36 -5.54
N ASN A 65 -6.02 -6.52 -5.54
CA ASN A 65 -5.37 -7.77 -5.93
C ASN A 65 -4.94 -7.77 -7.40
N VAL A 66 -5.70 -7.14 -8.30
CA VAL A 66 -5.29 -6.96 -9.70
C VAL A 66 -4.04 -6.09 -9.77
N ALA A 67 -3.98 -5.00 -9.00
CA ALA A 67 -2.81 -4.12 -8.96
C ALA A 67 -1.55 -4.86 -8.47
N GLU A 68 -1.67 -5.60 -7.37
CA GLU A 68 -0.58 -6.38 -6.76
C GLU A 68 -0.01 -7.42 -7.72
N TYR A 69 -0.87 -8.19 -8.36
CA TYR A 69 -0.46 -9.15 -9.38
C TYR A 69 0.17 -8.46 -10.60
N SER A 70 -0.34 -7.31 -10.99
CA SER A 70 0.22 -6.53 -12.12
C SER A 70 1.62 -6.02 -11.80
N GLY A 71 1.84 -5.53 -10.57
CA GLY A 71 3.17 -5.14 -10.09
C GLY A 71 4.15 -6.29 -10.10
N LEU A 72 3.75 -7.49 -9.63
CA LEU A 72 4.59 -8.68 -9.70
C LEU A 72 4.96 -9.05 -11.14
N ILE A 73 3.99 -9.03 -12.06
CA ILE A 73 4.22 -9.35 -13.47
C ILE A 73 5.24 -8.39 -14.07
N ALA A 74 5.06 -7.08 -13.84
CA ALA A 74 5.99 -6.06 -14.32
C ALA A 74 7.39 -6.24 -13.74
N ALA A 75 7.51 -6.57 -12.45
CA ALA A 75 8.79 -6.83 -11.80
C ALA A 75 9.52 -8.05 -12.40
N LEU A 76 8.80 -9.12 -12.74
CA LEU A 76 9.36 -10.28 -13.42
C LEU A 76 9.75 -9.98 -14.87
N GLU A 77 8.96 -9.16 -15.57
CA GLU A 77 9.28 -8.67 -16.93
C GLU A 77 10.58 -7.85 -16.91
N LEU A 78 10.74 -6.92 -15.96
CA LEU A 78 11.97 -6.15 -15.79
C LEU A 78 13.18 -7.04 -15.48
N ALA A 79 13.05 -8.02 -14.58
CA ALA A 79 14.15 -8.93 -14.29
C ALA A 79 14.56 -9.77 -15.52
N HIS A 80 13.59 -10.19 -16.33
CA HIS A 80 13.86 -10.89 -17.58
C HIS A 80 14.58 -9.99 -18.59
N GLU A 81 14.28 -8.69 -18.62
CA GLU A 81 14.98 -7.71 -19.45
C GLU A 81 16.43 -7.49 -18.98
N VAL A 82 16.67 -7.44 -17.67
CA VAL A 82 18.02 -7.31 -17.09
C VAL A 82 18.88 -8.54 -17.37
N ASP A 83 18.35 -9.73 -17.07
CA ASP A 83 19.04 -11.01 -17.32
C ASP A 83 18.02 -12.16 -17.43
N PRO A 84 17.75 -12.68 -18.64
CA PRO A 84 16.82 -13.78 -18.86
C PRO A 84 17.13 -15.07 -18.09
N GLU A 85 18.40 -15.28 -17.71
CA GLU A 85 18.87 -16.51 -17.07
C GLU A 85 19.08 -16.40 -15.56
N ALA A 86 18.82 -15.22 -14.97
CA ALA A 86 19.01 -14.98 -13.54
C ALA A 86 18.04 -15.75 -12.65
N TRP A 87 18.50 -16.06 -11.43
CA TRP A 87 17.61 -16.42 -10.32
C TRP A 87 16.92 -15.17 -9.78
N ILE A 88 15.65 -15.27 -9.42
CA ILE A 88 14.85 -14.13 -8.96
C ILE A 88 14.38 -14.39 -7.53
N LEU A 89 14.69 -13.45 -6.64
CA LEU A 89 14.04 -13.34 -5.34
C LEU A 89 12.98 -12.23 -5.42
N ALA A 90 11.72 -12.63 -5.56
CA ALA A 90 10.59 -11.71 -5.59
C ALA A 90 10.11 -11.39 -4.18
N LYS A 91 10.30 -10.14 -3.76
CA LYS A 91 9.88 -9.61 -2.47
C LYS A 91 8.64 -8.75 -2.64
N MET A 92 7.59 -9.05 -1.88
CA MET A 92 6.35 -8.26 -1.86
C MET A 92 5.79 -8.22 -0.44
N ASP A 93 5.05 -7.17 -0.10
CA ASP A 93 4.30 -7.04 1.15
C ASP A 93 2.88 -7.61 1.08
N SER A 94 2.40 -7.94 -0.13
CA SER A 94 1.19 -8.73 -0.34
C SER A 94 1.35 -10.20 0.02
N LYS A 95 1.03 -10.55 1.27
CA LYS A 95 1.05 -11.95 1.73
C LYS A 95 0.20 -12.86 0.85
N LEU A 96 -0.95 -12.39 0.37
CA LEU A 96 -1.83 -13.16 -0.51
C LEU A 96 -1.12 -13.56 -1.81
N VAL A 97 -0.50 -12.61 -2.52
CA VAL A 97 0.20 -12.89 -3.78
C VAL A 97 1.38 -13.82 -3.53
N VAL A 98 2.20 -13.56 -2.50
CA VAL A 98 3.35 -14.39 -2.15
C VAL A 98 2.94 -15.84 -1.90
N GLU A 99 1.90 -16.07 -1.08
CA GLU A 99 1.46 -17.41 -0.72
C GLU A 99 0.82 -18.16 -1.91
N GLN A 100 0.06 -17.45 -2.74
CA GLN A 100 -0.56 -18.00 -3.95
C GLN A 100 0.47 -18.36 -5.02
N MET A 101 1.45 -17.48 -5.25
CA MET A 101 2.52 -17.71 -6.23
C MET A 101 3.52 -18.77 -5.77
N SER A 102 3.72 -18.90 -4.46
CA SER A 102 4.44 -20.01 -3.86
C SER A 102 3.70 -21.36 -3.92
N GLY A 103 2.43 -21.37 -4.35
CA GLY A 103 1.60 -22.57 -4.41
C GLY A 103 1.09 -23.06 -3.05
N ARG A 104 1.32 -22.31 -1.96
CA ARG A 104 0.83 -22.66 -0.62
C ARG A 104 -0.65 -22.38 -0.47
N TRP A 105 -1.17 -21.35 -1.14
CA TRP A 105 -2.58 -20.98 -1.13
C TRP A 105 -3.25 -21.15 -2.49
N LYS A 106 -4.48 -21.67 -2.50
CA LYS A 106 -5.26 -21.85 -3.73
C LYS A 106 -5.79 -20.52 -4.27
N ILE A 107 -5.61 -20.29 -5.57
CA ILE A 107 -6.18 -19.14 -6.28
C ILE A 107 -7.60 -19.50 -6.73
N LYS A 108 -8.61 -18.87 -6.12
CA LYS A 108 -10.02 -19.17 -6.40
C LYS A 108 -10.60 -18.33 -7.53
N HIS A 109 -10.25 -17.04 -7.60
CA HIS A 109 -10.84 -16.08 -8.53
C HIS A 109 -10.21 -16.23 -9.93
N GLU A 110 -11.03 -16.29 -10.99
CA GLU A 110 -10.57 -16.53 -12.36
C GLU A 110 -9.58 -15.46 -12.85
N ASP A 111 -9.84 -14.19 -12.55
CA ASP A 111 -8.92 -13.09 -12.90
C ASP A 111 -7.53 -13.28 -12.31
N MET A 112 -7.47 -13.72 -11.05
CA MET A 112 -6.20 -13.98 -10.36
C MET A 112 -5.51 -15.22 -10.93
N GLN A 113 -6.27 -16.22 -11.36
CA GLN A 113 -5.71 -17.39 -12.04
C GLN A 113 -5.07 -16.98 -13.38
N ARG A 114 -5.72 -16.09 -14.13
CA ARG A 114 -5.18 -15.53 -15.38
C ARG A 114 -3.89 -14.75 -15.14
N LEU A 115 -3.87 -13.86 -14.14
CA LEU A 115 -2.67 -13.08 -13.80
C LEU A 115 -1.53 -13.97 -13.27
N ALA A 116 -1.82 -14.95 -12.42
CA ALA A 116 -0.82 -15.90 -11.94
C ALA A 116 -0.25 -16.77 -13.08
N ALA A 117 -1.08 -17.16 -14.05
CA ALA A 117 -0.61 -17.86 -15.25
C ALA A 117 0.30 -16.96 -16.09
N LYS A 118 -0.04 -15.67 -16.25
CA LYS A 118 0.82 -14.70 -16.93
C LYS A 118 2.17 -14.57 -16.22
N ALA A 119 2.19 -14.34 -14.91
CA ALA A 119 3.42 -14.24 -14.12
C ALA A 119 4.32 -15.49 -14.24
N ARG A 120 3.72 -16.69 -14.23
CA ARG A 120 4.45 -17.97 -14.43
C ARG A 120 4.95 -18.18 -15.86
N ALA A 121 4.38 -17.49 -16.83
CA ALA A 121 4.82 -17.55 -18.22
C ALA A 121 5.93 -16.53 -18.52
N THR A 122 6.05 -15.46 -17.72
CA THR A 122 7.07 -14.41 -17.89
C THR A 122 8.50 -14.94 -17.72
N VAL A 123 8.72 -15.82 -16.74
CA VAL A 123 10.03 -16.42 -16.44
C VAL A 123 9.86 -17.88 -16.03
N ASP A 124 10.92 -18.70 -16.11
CA ASP A 124 10.87 -20.08 -15.61
C ASP A 124 10.53 -20.07 -14.11
N PRO A 125 9.35 -20.61 -13.70
CA PRO A 125 8.92 -20.57 -12.31
C PRO A 125 9.88 -21.27 -11.34
N ARG A 126 10.73 -22.18 -11.84
CA ARG A 126 11.74 -22.88 -11.03
C ARG A 126 12.87 -21.97 -10.57
N ARG A 127 13.03 -20.80 -11.21
CA ARG A 127 14.07 -19.80 -10.91
C ARG A 127 13.59 -18.67 -10.01
N VAL A 128 12.31 -18.69 -9.61
CA VAL A 128 11.71 -17.64 -8.79
C VAL A 128 11.43 -18.15 -7.40
N LYS A 129 11.90 -17.41 -6.39
CA LYS A 129 11.50 -17.58 -5.00
C LYS A 129 10.69 -16.36 -4.56
N TYR A 130 9.51 -16.61 -4.01
CA TYR A 130 8.66 -15.55 -3.46
C TYR A 130 8.89 -15.42 -1.95
N GLN A 131 9.10 -14.19 -1.49
CA GLN A 131 9.32 -13.85 -0.09
C GLN A 131 8.38 -12.73 0.31
N TRP A 132 7.68 -12.93 1.42
CA TRP A 132 6.91 -11.86 2.03
C TRP A 132 7.85 -10.96 2.84
N ILE A 133 7.69 -9.65 2.70
CA ILE A 133 8.40 -8.63 3.47
C ILE A 133 7.40 -7.66 4.11
N PRO A 134 7.67 -7.10 5.31
CA PRO A 134 6.85 -6.02 5.85
C PRO A 134 6.82 -4.79 4.94
N ARG A 135 5.70 -4.07 4.91
CA ARG A 135 5.53 -2.86 4.07
C ARG A 135 6.54 -1.78 4.39
N GLU A 136 6.98 -1.71 5.65
CA GLU A 136 7.97 -0.75 6.15
C GLU A 136 9.33 -0.89 5.45
N ILE A 137 9.59 -2.03 4.81
CA ILE A 137 10.81 -2.28 4.03
C ILE A 137 10.56 -2.33 2.51
N ASN A 138 9.32 -2.26 2.04
CA ASN A 138 8.95 -2.23 0.60
C ASN A 138 8.71 -0.80 0.07
N LYS A 139 9.34 0.21 0.68
CA LYS A 139 9.02 1.63 0.48
C LYS A 139 9.24 2.13 -0.95
N ASP A 140 10.22 1.59 -1.66
CA ASP A 140 10.51 2.04 -3.03
C ASP A 140 9.40 1.61 -4.01
N ALA A 141 8.93 0.36 -3.90
CA ALA A 141 7.82 -0.12 -4.71
C ALA A 141 6.49 0.57 -4.33
N ASP A 142 6.24 0.78 -3.04
CA ASP A 142 5.08 1.54 -2.55
C ASP A 142 5.06 2.98 -3.07
N ARG A 143 6.21 3.66 -3.03
CA ARG A 143 6.37 5.00 -3.60
C ARG A 143 6.04 5.01 -5.08
N LEU A 144 6.61 4.09 -5.86
CA LEU A 144 6.35 3.99 -7.30
C LEU A 144 4.86 3.75 -7.60
N SER A 145 4.22 2.86 -6.85
CA SER A 145 2.77 2.58 -6.96
C SER A 145 1.93 3.84 -6.71
N ASN A 146 2.25 4.60 -5.66
CA ASN A 146 1.57 5.87 -5.35
C ASN A 146 1.83 6.95 -6.39
N GLU A 147 3.07 7.13 -6.84
CA GLU A 147 3.42 8.08 -7.90
C GLU A 147 2.67 7.76 -9.20
N ALA A 148 2.53 6.49 -9.57
CA ALA A 148 1.74 6.08 -10.73
C ALA A 148 0.25 6.40 -10.57
N MET A 149 -0.34 6.11 -9.40
CA MET A 149 -1.73 6.47 -9.13
C MET A 149 -1.95 7.98 -9.20
N ASP A 150 -1.08 8.78 -8.59
CA ASP A 150 -1.16 10.24 -8.61
C ASP A 150 -1.04 10.79 -10.04
N ALA A 151 -0.06 10.30 -10.81
CA ALA A 151 0.11 10.70 -12.21
C ALA A 151 -1.13 10.36 -13.04
N GLY A 152 -1.63 9.12 -12.91
CA GLY A 152 -2.82 8.66 -13.62
C GLY A 152 -4.09 9.44 -13.28
N ILE A 153 -4.31 9.76 -12.01
CA ILE A 153 -5.44 10.59 -11.54
C ILE A 153 -5.31 12.01 -12.09
N ALA A 154 -4.09 12.57 -12.11
CA ALA A 154 -3.82 13.87 -12.71
C ALA A 154 -3.85 13.87 -14.26
N GLY A 155 -4.07 12.71 -14.90
CA GLY A 155 -4.12 12.58 -16.36
C GLY A 155 -2.77 12.75 -17.04
N VAL A 156 -1.66 12.60 -16.31
CA VAL A 156 -0.30 12.70 -16.84
C VAL A 156 0.39 11.34 -16.80
N PRO A 157 1.27 11.02 -17.76
CA PRO A 157 2.06 9.80 -17.68
C PRO A 157 3.07 9.90 -16.53
N TRP A 158 3.25 8.80 -15.78
CA TRP A 158 4.34 8.71 -14.83
C TRP A 158 5.69 8.85 -15.55
N LYS A 159 6.64 9.53 -14.92
CA LYS A 159 8.00 9.72 -15.43
C LYS A 159 8.99 9.16 -14.43
N GLN A 160 9.90 8.33 -14.92
CA GLN A 160 11.02 7.83 -14.14
C GLN A 160 11.87 8.99 -13.64
N ARG A 161 12.32 8.93 -12.37
CA ARG A 161 13.27 9.91 -11.85
C ARG A 161 14.63 9.65 -12.49
N GLU A 162 15.27 10.69 -13.01
CA GLU A 162 16.66 10.58 -13.43
C GLU A 162 17.52 10.26 -12.19
N SER A 163 18.08 9.05 -12.17
CA SER A 163 19.09 8.67 -11.18
C SER A 163 20.34 9.53 -11.43
N THR A 164 20.61 10.47 -10.53
CA THR A 164 21.89 11.19 -10.50
C THR A 164 22.99 10.20 -10.17
N ARG A 165 23.61 9.62 -11.19
CA ARG A 165 24.90 8.93 -11.11
C ARG A 165 25.96 9.91 -10.59
N THR A 166 26.16 9.95 -9.29
CA THR A 166 27.41 10.50 -8.72
C THR A 166 28.38 9.34 -8.53
N ALA A 167 29.15 9.07 -9.58
CA ALA A 167 30.36 8.29 -9.47
C ALA A 167 31.40 9.10 -8.66
N THR A 168 31.66 8.69 -7.42
CA THR A 168 32.82 9.18 -6.68
C THR A 168 34.00 8.25 -6.99
N PRO A 169 35.11 8.71 -7.59
CA PRO A 169 36.31 7.92 -7.65
C PRO A 169 37.02 7.94 -6.29
N ALA A 170 37.54 6.77 -5.92
CA ALA A 170 38.36 6.53 -4.75
C ALA A 170 39.68 7.30 -4.79
N GLY A 171 40.07 7.83 -3.62
CA GLY A 171 41.40 8.36 -3.35
C GLY A 171 41.61 8.51 -1.85
N SER A 172 42.31 7.55 -1.24
CA SER A 172 42.85 7.63 0.13
C SER A 172 44.30 8.17 0.10
N PRO A 173 44.96 8.40 1.24
CA PRO A 173 44.70 9.45 2.22
C PRO A 173 45.97 10.32 2.43
N THR A 174 45.86 11.48 3.06
CA THR A 174 47.02 12.04 3.78
C THR A 174 46.55 12.85 4.97
N ALA A 175 46.97 12.40 6.15
CA ALA A 175 46.79 13.05 7.42
C ALA A 175 47.75 14.24 7.55
N VAL A 176 47.23 15.37 8.00
CA VAL A 176 47.93 16.28 8.92
C VAL A 176 46.90 16.81 9.91
N GLU A 177 47.10 16.46 11.18
CA GLU A 177 46.43 17.05 12.34
C GLU A 177 46.93 18.48 12.57
N SER A 178 46.07 19.43 12.89
CA SER A 178 45.84 19.82 14.30
C SER A 178 44.93 21.05 14.45
N GLU A 179 43.91 20.84 15.29
CA GLU A 179 43.33 21.74 16.30
C GLU A 179 42.74 23.11 15.92
N GLY A 180 41.43 23.26 16.21
CA GLY A 180 40.88 24.55 16.64
C GLY A 180 39.38 24.79 16.44
N SER A 181 38.58 24.36 17.42
CA SER A 181 37.35 25.02 17.89
C SER A 181 35.97 24.71 17.28
N SER A 182 35.13 24.15 18.17
CA SER A 182 33.68 24.29 18.31
C SER A 182 32.75 23.74 17.21
N ALA A 183 32.30 22.51 17.42
CA ALA A 183 31.03 22.01 16.92
C ALA A 183 29.85 22.55 17.76
N LYS A 184 28.81 23.08 17.11
CA LYS A 184 27.55 22.31 16.94
C LYS A 184 26.47 23.11 16.20
N GLU A 185 26.10 22.55 15.04
CA GLU A 185 24.73 22.30 14.61
C GLU A 185 23.76 23.50 14.54
N ALA A 186 23.83 24.23 13.43
CA ALA A 186 22.62 24.75 12.80
C ALA A 186 22.22 23.76 11.69
N ALA A 187 21.60 22.66 12.08
CA ALA A 187 20.85 21.83 11.15
C ALA A 187 19.71 22.69 10.59
N SER A 188 19.64 22.77 9.26
CA SER A 188 18.55 23.40 8.53
C SER A 188 17.22 22.85 9.03
N ALA A 189 16.29 23.74 9.35
CA ALA A 189 14.90 23.41 9.63
C ALA A 189 14.30 22.68 8.42
N ALA A 190 14.39 21.36 8.43
CA ALA A 190 13.47 20.50 7.71
C ALA A 190 12.13 20.62 8.45
N ASP A 191 11.05 20.87 7.69
CA ASP A 191 9.67 20.90 8.16
C ASP A 191 9.41 19.77 9.17
N SER A 192 9.44 20.10 10.46
CA SER A 192 9.05 19.16 11.49
C SER A 192 7.53 19.07 11.46
N ALA A 193 7.00 18.13 10.68
CA ALA A 193 5.59 17.81 10.73
C ALA A 193 5.15 17.65 12.19
N PRO A 194 4.01 18.23 12.60
CA PRO A 194 3.57 18.19 13.98
C PRO A 194 3.47 16.74 14.46
N THR A 195 4.05 16.45 15.62
CA THR A 195 4.09 15.10 16.19
C THR A 195 2.71 14.62 16.66
N GLY A 196 1.78 15.55 16.90
CA GLY A 196 0.42 15.27 17.33
C GLY A 196 -0.50 14.89 16.17
N ARG A 197 -0.50 13.61 15.79
CA ARG A 197 -1.51 13.02 14.89
C ARG A 197 -2.40 12.06 15.67
N ILE A 198 -3.66 11.95 15.29
CA ILE A 198 -4.55 10.91 15.83
C ILE A 198 -4.03 9.57 15.31
N HIS A 199 -3.52 8.72 16.20
CA HIS A 199 -3.03 7.39 15.85
C HIS A 199 -4.18 6.41 15.63
N HIS A 200 -5.20 6.48 16.48
CA HIS A 200 -6.39 5.64 16.40
C HIS A 200 -7.58 6.28 17.12
N THR A 201 -8.77 5.77 16.84
CA THR A 201 -10.02 6.14 17.49
C THR A 201 -10.73 4.87 17.95
N GLU A 202 -11.27 4.88 19.16
CA GLU A 202 -12.05 3.79 19.71
C GLU A 202 -13.47 4.25 19.97
N ILE A 203 -14.44 3.51 19.42
CA ILE A 203 -15.86 3.81 19.48
C ILE A 203 -16.51 2.75 20.37
N TRP A 204 -16.96 3.18 21.54
CA TRP A 204 -17.63 2.30 22.49
C TRP A 204 -19.11 2.18 22.15
N VAL A 205 -19.58 0.94 22.02
CA VAL A 205 -20.94 0.61 21.59
C VAL A 205 -21.57 -0.40 22.55
N ARG A 206 -22.89 -0.38 22.69
CA ARG A 206 -23.60 -1.33 23.56
C ARG A 206 -23.80 -2.69 22.92
N ASP A 207 -23.91 -2.71 21.60
CA ASP A 207 -24.26 -3.88 20.81
C ASP A 207 -23.30 -3.95 19.63
N LEU A 208 -22.26 -4.78 19.78
CA LEU A 208 -21.22 -4.92 18.77
C LEU A 208 -21.79 -5.40 17.43
N PRO A 209 -22.59 -6.48 17.33
CA PRO A 209 -23.19 -6.89 16.06
C PRO A 209 -23.95 -5.78 15.34
N ARG A 210 -24.82 -5.03 16.04
CA ARG A 210 -25.55 -3.90 15.44
C ARG A 210 -24.58 -2.80 14.97
N ALA A 211 -23.56 -2.50 15.77
CA ALA A 211 -22.57 -1.50 15.40
C ALA A 211 -21.73 -1.94 14.19
N GLU A 212 -21.38 -3.23 14.05
CA GLU A 212 -20.69 -3.72 12.85
C GLU A 212 -21.59 -3.61 11.60
N GLU A 213 -22.89 -3.90 11.72
CA GLU A 213 -23.85 -3.74 10.62
C GLU A 213 -24.07 -2.28 10.21
N SER A 214 -23.97 -1.35 11.16
CA SER A 214 -24.23 0.09 10.95
C SER A 214 -22.97 0.90 10.65
N LEU A 215 -21.89 0.78 11.43
CA LEU A 215 -20.63 1.50 11.22
C LEU A 215 -19.66 0.72 10.31
N GLY A 216 -19.59 -0.62 10.47
CA GLY A 216 -18.60 -1.44 9.77
C GLY A 216 -18.68 -1.34 8.24
N TRP A 217 -19.88 -1.45 7.66
CA TRP A 217 -20.05 -1.29 6.20
C TRP A 217 -19.62 0.10 5.73
N LEU A 218 -19.90 1.15 6.51
CA LEU A 218 -19.57 2.52 6.16
C LEU A 218 -18.05 2.71 6.17
N LEU A 219 -17.38 2.24 7.23
CA LEU A 219 -15.93 2.22 7.33
C LEU A 219 -15.29 1.48 6.14
N GLU A 220 -15.83 0.32 5.76
CA GLU A 220 -15.37 -0.42 4.59
C GLU A 220 -15.56 0.33 3.28
N ARG A 221 -16.68 1.05 3.13
CA ARG A 221 -16.93 1.90 1.96
C ARG A 221 -16.01 3.12 1.90
N LEU A 222 -15.63 3.65 3.06
CA LEU A 222 -14.66 4.74 3.21
C LEU A 222 -13.20 4.25 3.09
N GLY A 223 -12.98 2.97 2.78
CA GLY A 223 -11.66 2.41 2.50
C GLY A 223 -10.92 1.87 3.72
N PHE A 224 -11.56 1.79 4.89
CA PHE A 224 -10.99 1.06 6.02
C PHE A 224 -11.16 -0.45 5.83
N VAL A 225 -10.18 -1.23 6.26
CA VAL A 225 -10.20 -2.70 6.12
C VAL A 225 -10.33 -3.34 7.48
N LEU A 226 -11.36 -4.16 7.69
CA LEU A 226 -11.46 -5.00 8.88
C LEU A 226 -10.22 -5.91 8.99
N ARG A 227 -9.43 -5.76 10.06
CA ARG A 227 -8.19 -6.52 10.30
C ARG A 227 -8.34 -7.56 11.38
N ASP A 228 -8.92 -7.18 12.52
CA ASP A 228 -9.01 -8.03 13.70
C ASP A 228 -10.43 -8.04 14.24
N ARG A 229 -10.78 -9.17 14.86
CA ARG A 229 -12.02 -9.35 15.63
C ARG A 229 -11.70 -10.14 16.90
N TRP A 230 -12.29 -9.72 18.01
CA TRP A 230 -12.27 -10.41 19.29
C TRP A 230 -13.69 -10.45 19.87
N ALA A 231 -13.85 -11.07 21.04
CA ALA A 231 -15.16 -11.34 21.63
C ALA A 231 -16.01 -10.08 21.85
N THR A 232 -15.37 -8.95 22.15
CA THR A 232 -16.02 -7.69 22.49
C THR A 232 -15.67 -6.55 21.54
N GLY A 233 -14.98 -6.80 20.43
CA GLY A 233 -14.67 -5.70 19.51
C GLY A 233 -14.03 -6.12 18.20
N ALA A 234 -13.81 -5.12 17.36
CA ALA A 234 -13.26 -5.28 16.01
C ALA A 234 -12.46 -4.04 15.60
N ARG A 235 -11.45 -4.24 14.74
CA ARG A 235 -10.54 -3.17 14.28
C ARG A 235 -10.58 -3.01 12.78
N TRP A 236 -10.83 -1.78 12.31
CA TRP A 236 -10.76 -1.35 10.92
C TRP A 236 -9.52 -0.48 10.69
N GLN A 237 -8.62 -0.94 9.82
CA GLN A 237 -7.38 -0.24 9.48
C GLN A 237 -7.60 0.72 8.31
N GLY A 238 -7.28 2.00 8.50
CA GLY A 238 -7.22 3.01 7.45
C GLY A 238 -5.78 3.39 7.10
N ALA A 239 -5.62 4.37 6.21
CA ALA A 239 -4.31 4.83 5.72
C ALA A 239 -3.49 5.59 6.79
N ALA A 240 -4.16 6.38 7.63
CA ALA A 240 -3.50 7.26 8.61
C ALA A 240 -3.61 6.76 10.07
N GLY A 241 -4.31 5.65 10.31
CA GLY A 241 -4.62 5.14 11.65
C GLY A 241 -5.64 4.01 11.57
N TYR A 242 -6.23 3.65 12.71
CA TYR A 242 -7.29 2.64 12.75
C TYR A 242 -8.45 3.06 13.65
N ILE A 243 -9.60 2.46 13.41
CA ILE A 243 -10.80 2.59 14.23
C ILE A 243 -11.08 1.25 14.90
N VAL A 244 -11.34 1.29 16.19
CA VAL A 244 -11.85 0.14 16.95
C VAL A 244 -13.31 0.40 17.29
N ILE A 245 -14.15 -0.62 17.13
CA ILE A 245 -15.50 -0.65 17.68
C ILE A 245 -15.50 -1.67 18.80
N GLU A 246 -15.88 -1.27 20.02
CA GLU A 246 -15.76 -2.10 21.22
C GLU A 246 -17.01 -2.03 22.11
N ALA A 247 -17.47 -3.18 22.56
CA ALA A 247 -18.54 -3.40 23.53
C ALA A 247 -18.00 -4.13 24.79
N GLY A 248 -16.85 -3.68 25.28
CA GLY A 248 -16.16 -4.26 26.44
C GLY A 248 -16.93 -4.09 27.76
N PRO A 249 -16.47 -4.76 28.84
CA PRO A 249 -17.14 -4.73 30.15
C PRO A 249 -17.17 -3.33 30.81
N ASP A 250 -16.32 -2.42 30.37
CA ASP A 250 -16.24 -1.04 30.88
C ASP A 250 -17.24 -0.09 30.18
N VAL A 251 -17.93 -0.56 29.14
CA VAL A 251 -18.97 0.22 28.44
C VAL A 251 -20.22 0.28 29.32
N LEU A 252 -20.55 1.49 29.79
CA LEU A 252 -21.74 1.72 30.60
C LEU A 252 -23.02 1.59 29.76
N PRO A 253 -24.14 1.11 30.33
CA PRO A 253 -25.40 0.91 29.64
C PRO A 253 -26.18 2.24 29.47
N ALA A 254 -25.57 3.21 28.80
CA ALA A 254 -26.16 4.49 28.47
C ALA A 254 -26.11 4.72 26.96
N ASP A 255 -27.11 5.41 26.42
CA ASP A 255 -27.12 5.80 25.01
C ASP A 255 -26.11 6.92 24.76
N HIS A 256 -25.42 6.87 23.63
CA HIS A 256 -24.61 8.01 23.17
C HIS A 256 -25.56 9.14 22.73
N GLU A 257 -25.23 10.36 23.11
CA GLU A 257 -25.99 11.56 22.72
C GLU A 257 -24.99 12.64 22.33
N ARG A 258 -24.80 12.78 21.02
CA ARG A 258 -23.85 13.70 20.40
C ARG A 258 -23.95 15.16 20.85
N ARG A 259 -25.09 15.60 21.37
CA ARG A 259 -25.27 16.99 21.85
C ARG A 259 -24.75 17.22 23.27
N ARG A 260 -24.36 16.18 23.99
CA ARG A 260 -23.71 16.31 25.32
C ARG A 260 -22.22 16.65 25.16
N PRO A 261 -21.58 17.26 26.18
CA PRO A 261 -20.13 17.42 26.19
C PRO A 261 -19.42 16.08 25.98
N GLY A 262 -18.55 16.00 24.97
CA GLY A 262 -17.92 14.77 24.51
C GLY A 262 -17.55 14.84 23.02
N VAL A 263 -17.59 13.70 22.34
CA VAL A 263 -17.47 13.63 20.87
C VAL A 263 -18.83 13.96 20.25
N ASN A 264 -18.87 14.94 19.36
CA ASN A 264 -20.09 15.33 18.66
C ASN A 264 -20.31 14.48 17.40
N HIS A 265 -19.31 14.41 16.51
CA HIS A 265 -19.37 13.59 15.31
C HIS A 265 -17.95 13.18 14.88
N LEU A 266 -17.88 12.21 13.96
CA LEU A 266 -16.68 11.87 13.23
C LEU A 266 -16.87 12.25 11.75
N ALA A 267 -15.98 13.08 11.23
CA ALA A 267 -16.00 13.51 9.84
C ALA A 267 -15.00 12.69 9.00
N PHE A 268 -15.43 12.30 7.81
CA PHE A 268 -14.63 11.53 6.85
C PHE A 268 -14.63 12.22 5.50
N GLY A 269 -13.46 12.28 4.87
CA GLY A 269 -13.37 12.51 3.43
C GLY A 269 -14.01 11.33 2.71
N ALA A 270 -14.95 11.61 1.83
CA ALA A 270 -15.85 10.64 1.21
C ALA A 270 -15.80 10.66 -0.31
N GLY A 271 -14.73 11.22 -0.90
CA GLY A 271 -14.50 11.24 -2.34
C GLY A 271 -15.32 12.32 -3.03
N SER A 272 -15.86 12.03 -4.21
CA SER A 272 -16.59 13.03 -5.00
C SER A 272 -17.98 13.35 -4.39
N PRO A 273 -18.62 14.45 -4.80
CA PRO A 273 -20.03 14.72 -4.46
C PRO A 273 -20.97 13.55 -4.78
N ALA A 274 -20.71 12.82 -5.88
CA ALA A 274 -21.49 11.65 -6.26
C ALA A 274 -21.30 10.46 -5.31
N ASP A 275 -20.11 10.32 -4.72
CA ASP A 275 -19.81 9.29 -3.73
C ASP A 275 -20.53 9.59 -2.41
N VAL A 276 -20.49 10.84 -1.94
CA VAL A 276 -21.26 11.32 -0.78
C VAL A 276 -22.74 11.00 -0.94
N ASP A 277 -23.31 11.36 -2.09
CA ASP A 277 -24.70 11.08 -2.44
C ASP A 277 -25.05 9.58 -2.40
N LEU A 278 -24.16 8.74 -2.95
CA LEU A 278 -24.34 7.30 -2.96
C LEU A 278 -24.30 6.71 -1.55
N LEU A 279 -23.34 7.15 -0.73
CA LEU A 279 -23.21 6.71 0.66
C LEU A 279 -24.43 7.14 1.48
N ALA A 280 -24.86 8.40 1.37
CA ALA A 280 -26.03 8.91 2.06
C ALA A 280 -27.30 8.11 1.72
N ARG A 281 -27.53 7.81 0.43
CA ARG A 281 -28.67 6.98 0.01
C ARG A 281 -28.63 5.56 0.57
N ARG A 282 -27.45 4.92 0.59
CA ARG A 282 -27.29 3.55 1.11
C ARG A 282 -27.36 3.47 2.62
N ALA A 283 -26.98 4.54 3.32
CA ALA A 283 -26.92 4.56 4.78
C ALA A 283 -28.28 4.25 5.44
N ALA A 284 -29.40 4.62 4.79
CA ALA A 284 -30.74 4.27 5.25
C ALA A 284 -30.97 2.76 5.43
N SER A 285 -30.39 1.92 4.56
CA SER A 285 -30.48 0.46 4.66
C SER A 285 -29.62 -0.13 5.78
N HIS A 286 -28.78 0.70 6.42
CA HIS A 286 -27.86 0.32 7.49
C HIS A 286 -28.13 1.09 8.80
N GLY A 287 -29.37 1.55 8.98
CA GLY A 287 -29.82 2.16 10.23
C GLY A 287 -29.37 3.62 10.44
N TRP A 288 -28.98 4.32 9.37
CA TRP A 288 -28.68 5.75 9.41
C TRP A 288 -29.84 6.60 8.89
N SER A 289 -29.98 7.79 9.44
CA SER A 289 -30.93 8.81 8.99
C SER A 289 -30.19 10.08 8.62
N LEU A 290 -30.61 10.73 7.52
CA LEU A 290 -30.05 12.00 7.09
C LEU A 290 -30.49 13.12 8.04
N LEU A 291 -29.52 13.83 8.61
CA LEU A 291 -29.72 15.07 9.33
C LEU A 291 -29.80 16.24 8.35
N PHE A 292 -30.62 17.24 8.69
CA PHE A 292 -30.76 18.47 7.89
C PHE A 292 -31.12 18.21 6.42
N GLY A 293 -32.04 17.28 6.16
CA GLY A 293 -32.38 16.86 4.80
C GLY A 293 -32.89 18.00 3.89
N ASP A 294 -33.43 19.07 4.47
CA ASP A 294 -33.84 20.30 3.77
C ASP A 294 -32.64 21.14 3.26
N LYS A 295 -31.48 20.95 3.87
CA LYS A 295 -30.24 21.68 3.54
C LYS A 295 -29.17 20.80 2.91
N HIS A 296 -29.35 19.47 2.88
CA HIS A 296 -28.43 18.57 2.21
C HIS A 296 -28.33 18.89 0.71
N PRO A 297 -27.12 18.92 0.10
CA PRO A 297 -25.80 18.59 0.67
C PRO A 297 -25.02 19.76 1.28
N HIS A 298 -25.64 20.93 1.45
CA HIS A 298 -24.98 22.17 1.86
C HIS A 298 -25.32 22.63 3.29
N ALA A 299 -25.58 21.69 4.20
CA ALA A 299 -25.95 22.02 5.57
C ALA A 299 -24.81 22.71 6.35
N GLY A 300 -23.54 22.49 5.96
CA GLY A 300 -22.36 23.18 6.50
C GLY A 300 -22.02 24.52 5.82
N GLY A 301 -22.75 24.93 4.79
CA GLY A 301 -22.50 26.15 4.02
C GLY A 301 -22.47 25.92 2.51
N ALA A 302 -22.46 27.01 1.73
CA ALA A 302 -22.55 26.96 0.27
C ALA A 302 -21.34 26.25 -0.38
N ASP A 303 -20.15 26.42 0.19
CA ASP A 303 -18.90 25.83 -0.31
C ASP A 303 -18.57 24.48 0.35
N HIS A 304 -19.53 23.88 1.07
CA HIS A 304 -19.35 22.62 1.77
C HIS A 304 -20.35 21.60 1.25
N TYR A 305 -19.88 20.51 0.64
CA TYR A 305 -20.74 19.44 0.13
C TYR A 305 -20.59 18.22 1.04
N ALA A 306 -21.58 17.98 1.89
CA ALA A 306 -21.55 16.90 2.87
C ALA A 306 -22.91 16.28 3.17
N ALA A 307 -22.87 15.02 3.60
CA ALA A 307 -23.99 14.35 4.23
C ALA A 307 -23.74 14.21 5.74
N TYR A 308 -24.67 14.72 6.55
CA TYR A 308 -24.69 14.53 7.99
C TYR A 308 -25.67 13.40 8.30
N LEU A 309 -25.19 12.33 8.94
CA LEU A 309 -25.98 11.12 9.17
C LEU A 309 -25.94 10.76 10.65
N GLU A 310 -27.07 10.38 11.22
CA GLU A 310 -27.17 9.86 12.60
C GLU A 310 -27.68 8.42 12.58
N ASN A 311 -27.04 7.52 13.33
CA ASN A 311 -27.49 6.13 13.44
C ASN A 311 -28.40 5.89 14.66
N ALA A 312 -28.96 4.68 14.75
CA ALA A 312 -29.83 4.27 15.85
C ALA A 312 -29.15 4.26 17.23
N ASP A 313 -27.82 4.33 17.29
CA ASP A 313 -27.03 4.40 18.54
C ASP A 313 -26.67 5.84 18.92
N GLY A 314 -27.15 6.84 18.17
CA GLY A 314 -26.96 8.28 18.45
C GLY A 314 -25.63 8.85 17.96
N PHE A 315 -24.84 8.07 17.21
CA PHE A 315 -23.59 8.53 16.61
C PHE A 315 -23.87 9.34 15.34
N GLU A 316 -23.21 10.48 15.22
CA GLU A 316 -23.21 11.27 14.00
C GLU A 316 -21.91 11.08 13.20
N VAL A 317 -22.06 10.92 11.89
CA VAL A 317 -20.97 10.97 10.93
C VAL A 317 -21.23 12.07 9.91
N GLU A 318 -20.15 12.73 9.51
CA GLU A 318 -20.14 13.70 8.43
C GLU A 318 -19.33 13.12 7.26
N LEU A 319 -19.95 13.01 6.09
CA LEU A 319 -19.31 12.54 4.87
C LEU A 319 -19.06 13.74 3.96
N VAL A 320 -17.81 14.17 3.86
CA VAL A 320 -17.41 15.40 3.17
C VAL A 320 -16.86 15.06 1.78
N ALA A 321 -17.35 15.74 0.75
CA ALA A 321 -16.80 15.60 -0.59
C ALA A 321 -15.49 16.38 -0.73
N ASP A 322 -14.54 15.82 -1.48
CA ASP A 322 -13.38 16.51 -1.98
C ASP A 322 -13.83 17.42 -3.14
N LEU A 323 -13.96 18.71 -2.86
CA LEU A 323 -14.30 19.71 -3.87
C LEU A 323 -13.05 20.11 -4.67
N PRO A 324 -13.15 20.22 -6.00
CA PRO A 324 -12.05 20.68 -6.85
C PRO A 324 -11.73 22.16 -6.68
#